data_AF-A0A674BUR1-F1
#
_entry.id   AF-A0A674BUR1-F1
#
_cell.length_a   1.000
_cell.length_b   1.000
_cell.length_c   1.000
_cell.angle_alpha   90.00
_cell.angle_beta   90.00
_cell.angle_gamma   90.00
#
_symmetry.space_group_name_H-M   'P 1'
#
loop_
_entity.id
_entity.type
_entity.pdbx_description
1 polymer ?
#
loop_
_entity_poly.entity_id
_entity_poly.type
_entity_poly.pdbx_seq_one_letter_code
_entity_poly.pdbx_strand_id
1 'polypeptide(L)' 'MFQHNNAEPHVTRICTQFLEAENVPVLPWPAYSPGMSPIEHVWDALDQHVR' A
#
# COMPACT_ATOMS: atom_id res chain seq x y z
N MET A 1 3.98 11.17 2.88
CA MET A 1 4.34 9.79 3.26
C MET A 1 3.38 8.85 2.58
N PHE A 2 3.90 7.91 1.80
CA PHE A 2 3.16 6.97 0.96
C PHE A 2 3.06 5.62 1.67
N GLN A 3 1.86 5.04 1.68
CA GLN A 3 1.60 3.74 2.30
C GLN A 3 1.11 2.79 1.23
N HIS A 4 1.75 1.63 1.13
CA HIS A 4 1.34 0.52 0.29
C HIS A 4 1.67 -0.79 1.00
N ASN A 5 1.08 -1.89 0.55
CA ASN A 5 1.43 -3.21 1.06
C ASN A 5 2.79 -3.67 0.50
N ASN A 6 3.38 -4.67 1.13
CA ASN A 6 4.64 -5.26 0.68
C ASN A 6 4.43 -6.36 -0.38
N ALA A 7 3.35 -6.29 -1.19
CA ALA A 7 3.19 -7.28 -2.25
C ALA A 7 4.35 -7.16 -3.24
N GLU A 8 4.77 -8.30 -3.79
CA GLU A 8 5.99 -8.44 -4.60
C GLU A 8 6.14 -7.34 -5.66
N PRO A 9 5.11 -6.97 -6.45
CA PRO A 9 5.23 -5.91 -7.45
C PRO A 9 5.68 -4.56 -6.86
N HIS A 10 5.20 -4.19 -5.67
CA HIS A 10 5.46 -2.89 -5.06
C HIS A 10 6.84 -2.79 -4.40
N VAL A 11 7.45 -3.91 -4.07
CA VAL A 11 8.81 -3.98 -3.48
C VAL A 11 9.86 -4.39 -4.50
N THR A 12 9.49 -4.47 -5.79
CA THR A 12 10.47 -4.66 -6.87
C THR A 12 11.43 -3.47 -6.94
N ARG A 13 12.67 -3.75 -7.38
CA ARG A 13 13.72 -2.74 -7.53
C ARG A 13 13.29 -1.54 -8.37
N ILE A 14 12.53 -1.76 -9.44
CA ILE A 14 12.07 -0.68 -10.33
C ILE A 14 11.12 0.25 -9.57
N CYS A 15 10.18 -0.31 -8.81
CA CYS A 15 9.24 0.47 -8.01
C CYS A 15 9.95 1.23 -6.88
N THR A 16 10.88 0.60 -6.17
CA THR A 16 11.60 1.29 -5.08
C THR A 16 12.48 2.42 -5.60
N GLN A 17 13.20 2.20 -6.71
CA GLN A 17 14.03 3.24 -7.34
C GLN A 17 13.20 4.43 -7.84
N PHE A 18 12.01 4.18 -8.39
CA PHE A 18 11.11 5.24 -8.79
C PHE A 18 10.68 6.09 -7.57
N LEU A 19 10.25 5.45 -6.48
CA LEU A 19 9.82 6.17 -5.28
C LEU A 19 10.96 6.99 -4.65
N GLU A 20 12.18 6.47 -4.68
CA GLU A 20 13.39 7.20 -4.26
C GLU A 20 13.68 8.41 -5.17
N ALA A 21 13.64 8.23 -6.49
CA ALA A 21 13.90 9.31 -7.46
C ALA A 21 12.87 10.44 -7.36
N GLU A 22 11.60 10.10 -7.12
CA GLU A 22 10.51 11.05 -6.94
C GLU A 22 10.45 11.64 -5.52
N ASN A 23 11.40 11.29 -4.64
CA ASN A 23 11.44 11.74 -3.24
C ASN A 23 10.14 11.43 -2.48
N VAL A 24 9.54 10.26 -2.74
CA VAL A 24 8.31 9.81 -2.11
C VAL A 24 8.66 9.00 -0.86
N PRO A 25 8.50 9.56 0.37
CA PRO A 25 8.82 8.81 1.58
C PRO A 25 7.81 7.69 1.79
N VAL A 26 8.26 6.44 1.83
CA VAL A 26 7.44 5.25 2.08
C VAL A 26 7.34 4.96 3.57
N LEU A 27 6.13 4.68 4.05
CA LEU A 27 5.90 4.22 5.42
C LEU A 27 6.31 2.73 5.53
N PRO A 28 7.24 2.35 6.42
CA PRO A 28 7.55 0.94 6.64
C PRO A 28 6.31 0.21 7.16
N TRP A 29 5.96 -0.90 6.52
CA TRP A 29 4.75 -1.65 6.82
C TRP A 29 5.07 -3.10 7.23
N PRO A 30 4.48 -3.62 8.32
CA PRO A 30 4.63 -5.02 8.69
C PRO A 30 3.92 -5.95 7.69
N ALA A 31 4.54 -7.08 7.38
CA ALA A 31 3.91 -8.12 6.57
C ALA A 31 2.64 -8.66 7.25
N TYR A 32 1.70 -9.19 6.46
CA TYR A 32 0.46 -9.82 6.94
C TYR A 32 -0.44 -8.93 7.82
N SER A 33 -0.44 -7.63 7.54
CA SER A 33 -1.30 -6.65 8.22
C SER A 33 -2.32 -6.00 7.27
N PRO A 34 -3.26 -6.78 6.68
CA PRO A 34 -4.23 -6.24 5.73
C PRO A 34 -5.16 -5.22 6.39
N GLY A 35 -5.72 -5.52 7.57
CA GLY A 35 -6.68 -4.64 8.25
C GLY A 35 -6.14 -3.30 8.76
N MET A 36 -4.84 -3.01 8.57
CA MET A 36 -4.27 -1.71 8.94
C MET A 36 -4.14 -0.76 7.72
N SER A 37 -4.39 -1.23 6.49
CA SER A 37 -4.26 -0.37 5.30
C SER A 37 -5.54 0.45 5.07
N PRO A 38 -5.47 1.78 4.91
CA PRO A 38 -6.62 2.61 4.60
C PRO A 38 -7.41 2.15 3.37
N ILE A 39 -6.74 1.52 2.39
CA ILE A 39 -7.39 1.03 1.18
C ILE A 39 -8.31 -0.18 1.45
N GLU A 40 -7.96 -1.05 2.40
CA GLU A 40 -8.81 -2.17 2.79
C GLU A 40 -10.10 -1.66 3.44
N HIS A 41 -10.02 -0.60 4.26
CA HIS A 41 -11.21 0.02 4.84
C HIS A 41 -12.13 0.64 3.77
N VAL A 42 -11.55 1.22 2.72
CA VAL A 42 -12.33 1.74 1.58
C VAL A 42 -12.98 0.59 0.80
N TRP A 43 -12.27 -0.52 0.59
CA TRP A 43 -12.85 -1.70 -0.05
C TRP A 43 -13.99 -2.32 0.78
N ASP A 44 -13.83 -2.42 2.10
CA ASP A 44 -14.89 -2.89 3.00
C ASP A 44 -16.13 -2.00 2.94
N ALA A 45 -15.94 -0.68 2.97
CA ALA A 45 -17.03 0.27 2.84
C ALA A 45 -17.70 0.14 1.46
N LEU A 46 -16.92 -0.02 0.39
CA LEU A 46 -17.47 -0.21 -0.95
C LEU A 46 -18.28 -1.51 -1.05
N ASP A 47 -17.77 -2.62 -0.54
CA ASP A 47 -18.46 -3.91 -0.52
C ASP A 47 -19.79 -3.82 0.25
N GLN A 48 -19.82 -3.10 1.37
CA GLN A 48 -21.06 -2.83 2.12
C GLN A 48 -22.09 -2.00 1.34
N HIS A 49 -21.65 -1.11 0.45
CA HIS A 49 -22.55 -0.26 -0.36
C HIS A 49 -22.97 -0.91 -1.69
N VAL A 50 -22.23 -1.93 -2.14
CA VAL A 50 -22.55 -2.68 -3.37
C VAL A 50 -23.44 -3.89 -3.10
N ARG A 51 -23.38 -4.45 -1.88
CA ARG A 51 -24.30 -5.50 -1.40
C ARG A 51 -25.69 -4.96 -1.09
#